data_AF-A0A542ZBC8-F1
#
_entry.id   AF-A0A542ZBC8-F1
#
_cell.length_a   1.000
_cell.length_b   1.000
_cell.length_c   1.000
_cell.angle_alpha   90.00
_cell.angle_beta   90.00
_cell.angle_gamma   90.00
#
_symmetry.space_group_name_H-M   'P 1'
#
loop_
_entity.id
_entity.type
_entity.pdbx_description
1 polymer ?
#
loop_
_entity_poly.entity_id
_entity_poly.type
_entity_poly.pdbx_seq_one_letter_code
_entity_poly.pdbx_strand_id
1 'polypeptide(L)'
;MSITAPDAPGRLGVPLDPAQAGRYISDLQAWIDARRSELDQIDQVVMASPDRDQLTGDVALCLTLWKSVSDRHDLLAATWDSGRVGPVERERLSSLIWGRLETGDPKASALAVSLPEASRLCDAMVAQLRTRVSFDVNAHQYAGRMHDLRAQMSRLQDQVALEPPALRAEPAAKLADLQQRVDAMTDRMAQGGDIGGLIGPVEIEAATFERDLIVGGVQRRRARGLIDQTREKLDDLIEREEAMRKLVKRCLATVSPSPKYAVPDVDVLGPMPNTPDRVKEFSERLDKVSRAMQVVQEAYTEALHEHDLLTARAEQLRDRARTLGLTENRDVAGVSAICHDVLSRRPCPMPLARHLVATYEAALEWALTQQRTPTREGEPT
;
A
#
# COMPACT_ATOMS: atom_id res chain seq x y z
N MET A 1 13.68 21.83 33.58
CA MET A 1 13.54 22.15 35.01
C MET A 1 13.40 23.65 35.12
N SER A 2 12.31 24.17 35.70
CA SER A 2 12.14 25.61 35.87
C SER A 2 12.86 26.02 37.17
N ILE A 3 13.84 26.90 37.07
CA ILE A 3 14.55 27.47 38.23
C ILE A 3 13.76 28.68 38.73
N THR A 4 13.49 28.73 40.02
CA THR A 4 12.77 29.83 40.67
C THR A 4 13.74 30.89 41.18
N ALA A 5 13.28 32.13 41.26
CA ALA A 5 14.09 33.23 41.79
C ALA A 5 14.59 32.91 43.21
N PRO A 6 15.87 33.18 43.52
CA PRO A 6 16.42 32.93 44.85
C PRO A 6 15.86 33.90 45.90
N ASP A 7 15.79 33.44 47.15
CA ASP A 7 15.34 34.27 48.27
C ASP A 7 16.38 35.36 48.59
N ALA A 8 15.92 36.61 48.63
CA ALA A 8 16.79 37.74 48.92
C ALA A 8 17.22 37.82 50.39
N PRO A 9 18.51 38.04 50.67
CA PRO A 9 19.02 38.20 52.03
C PRO A 9 18.78 39.60 52.60
N GLY A 10 18.79 39.70 53.93
CA GLY A 10 18.76 40.97 54.66
C GLY A 10 17.46 41.78 54.52
N ARG A 11 17.55 43.08 54.83
CA ARG A 11 16.47 44.08 54.74
C ARG A 11 17.06 45.46 54.44
N LEU A 12 16.27 46.34 53.82
CA LEU A 12 16.67 47.69 53.47
C LEU A 12 17.28 48.44 54.67
N GLY A 13 18.43 49.09 54.46
CA GLY A 13 19.13 49.89 55.48
C GLY A 13 19.91 49.08 56.52
N VAL A 14 19.95 47.75 56.41
CA VAL A 14 20.79 46.89 57.27
C VAL A 14 21.98 46.35 56.47
N PRO A 15 23.23 46.52 56.97
CA PRO A 15 24.41 45.95 56.31
C PRO A 15 24.28 44.44 56.15
N LEU A 16 24.44 43.96 54.91
CA LEU A 16 24.31 42.54 54.57
C LEU A 16 25.42 41.69 55.17
N ASP A 17 25.13 40.44 55.48
CA ASP A 17 26.16 39.45 55.80
C ASP A 17 26.92 39.06 54.52
N PRO A 18 28.27 39.14 54.49
CA PRO A 18 29.06 38.82 53.30
C PRO A 18 28.80 37.40 52.76
N ALA A 19 28.68 36.39 53.61
CA ALA A 19 28.46 35.02 53.15
C ALA A 19 27.09 34.86 52.47
N GLN A 20 26.05 35.51 52.98
CA GLN A 20 24.72 35.54 52.36
C GLN A 20 24.71 36.32 51.04
N ALA A 21 25.45 37.43 50.96
CA ALA A 21 25.54 38.27 49.77
C ALA A 21 26.16 37.51 48.58
N GLY A 22 27.30 36.85 48.79
CA GLY A 22 27.98 36.08 47.74
C GLY A 22 27.14 34.91 47.22
N ARG A 23 26.41 34.22 48.11
CA ARG A 23 25.48 33.14 47.71
C ARG A 23 24.33 33.68 46.86
N TYR A 24 23.65 34.73 47.33
CA TYR A 24 22.53 35.32 46.60
C TYR A 24 22.94 35.83 45.21
N ILE A 25 24.08 36.50 45.07
CA ILE A 25 24.59 36.98 43.78
C ILE A 25 24.89 35.81 42.82
N SER A 26 25.46 34.72 43.33
CA SER A 26 25.73 33.51 42.54
C SER A 26 24.44 32.81 42.11
N ASP A 27 23.49 32.62 43.03
CA ASP A 27 22.22 31.96 42.76
C ASP A 27 21.36 32.81 41.80
N LEU A 28 21.42 34.13 41.92
CA LEU A 28 20.73 35.06 41.03
C LEU A 28 21.33 35.04 39.62
N GLN A 29 22.66 34.93 39.47
CA GLN A 29 23.29 34.74 38.15
C GLN A 29 22.77 33.47 37.48
N ALA A 30 22.76 32.34 38.21
CA ALA A 30 22.26 31.07 37.69
C ALA A 30 20.78 31.16 37.26
N TRP A 31 19.96 31.88 38.02
CA TRP A 31 18.57 32.16 37.65
C TRP A 31 18.47 33.05 36.40
N ILE A 32 19.28 34.11 36.28
CA ILE A 32 19.29 35.02 35.12
C ILE A 32 19.59 34.25 33.83
N ASP A 33 20.64 33.42 33.84
CA ASP A 33 21.08 32.65 32.67
C ASP A 33 20.03 31.63 32.23
N ALA A 34 19.49 30.88 33.19
CA ALA A 34 18.43 29.91 32.92
C ALA A 34 17.13 30.58 32.44
N ARG A 35 16.75 31.72 33.04
CA ARG A 35 15.56 32.47 32.66
C ARG A 35 15.69 33.05 31.26
N ARG A 36 16.90 33.47 30.85
CA ARG A 36 17.16 33.90 29.48
C ARG A 36 16.91 32.78 28.49
N SER A 37 17.48 31.60 28.76
CA SER A 37 17.30 30.43 27.90
C SER A 37 15.83 30.02 27.77
N GLU A 38 15.05 30.10 28.85
CA GLU A 38 13.61 29.79 28.82
C GLU A 38 12.82 30.84 28.03
N LEU A 39 13.13 32.13 28.19
CA LEU A 39 12.50 33.20 27.40
C LEU A 39 12.81 33.07 25.91
N ASP A 40 14.05 32.73 25.54
CA ASP A 40 14.42 32.50 24.13
C ASP A 40 13.65 31.30 23.53
N GLN A 41 13.41 30.24 24.32
CA GLN A 41 12.59 29.11 23.88
C GLN A 41 11.11 29.51 23.70
N ILE A 42 10.54 30.26 24.65
CA ILE A 42 9.15 30.73 24.55
C ILE A 42 8.98 31.67 23.36
N ASP A 43 9.93 32.59 23.15
CA ASP A 43 9.93 33.50 22.01
C ASP A 43 9.92 32.74 20.68
N GLN A 44 10.78 31.73 20.52
CA GLN A 44 10.78 30.87 19.33
C GLN A 44 9.43 30.20 19.06
N VAL A 45 8.77 29.67 20.11
CA VAL A 45 7.46 29.03 19.98
C VAL A 45 6.38 30.06 19.64
N VAL A 46 6.39 31.24 20.28
CA VAL A 46 5.46 32.34 20.00
C VAL A 46 5.61 32.85 18.57
N MET A 47 6.85 32.96 18.07
CA MET A 47 7.14 33.38 16.70
C MET A 47 6.60 32.41 15.65
N ALA A 48 6.50 31.13 15.98
CA ALA A 48 5.89 30.10 15.14
C ALA A 48 4.37 29.97 15.33
N SER A 49 3.80 30.67 16.32
CA SER A 49 2.37 30.63 16.63
C SER A 49 1.58 31.60 15.73
N PRO A 50 0.38 31.22 15.27
CA PRO A 50 -0.52 32.14 14.57
C PRO A 50 -1.02 33.30 15.45
N ASP A 51 -1.01 33.17 16.78
CA ASP A 51 -1.40 34.23 17.73
C ASP A 51 -0.24 35.12 18.17
N ARG A 52 0.85 35.15 17.39
CA ARG A 52 2.06 35.92 17.65
C ARG A 52 1.78 37.36 18.10
N ASP A 53 0.88 38.07 17.42
CA ASP A 53 0.60 39.49 17.70
C ASP A 53 0.05 39.72 19.10
N GLN A 54 -0.66 38.74 19.67
CA GLN A 54 -1.26 38.83 21.01
C GLN A 54 -0.25 38.47 22.11
N LEU A 55 0.71 37.59 21.83
CA LEU A 55 1.67 37.06 22.80
C LEU A 55 3.01 37.82 22.82
N THR A 56 3.37 38.49 21.72
CA THR A 56 4.64 39.24 21.58
C THR A 56 4.77 40.34 22.64
N GLY A 57 3.67 41.02 22.99
CA GLY A 57 3.68 42.07 24.02
C GLY A 57 4.05 41.54 25.41
N ASP A 58 3.52 40.38 25.79
CA ASP A 58 3.78 39.74 27.08
C ASP A 58 5.23 39.21 27.16
N VAL A 59 5.74 38.63 26.05
CA VAL A 59 7.15 38.19 25.93
C VAL A 59 8.10 39.38 26.04
N ALA A 60 7.81 40.49 25.35
CA ALA A 60 8.61 41.71 25.41
C ALA A 60 8.65 42.30 26.83
N LEU A 61 7.52 42.29 27.54
CA LEU A 61 7.47 42.74 28.94
C LEU A 61 8.32 41.86 29.85
N CYS A 62 8.28 40.53 29.68
CA CYS A 62 9.13 39.60 30.43
C CYS A 62 10.62 39.82 30.16
N LEU A 63 11.01 40.05 28.90
CA LEU A 63 12.38 40.35 28.51
C LEU A 63 12.88 41.66 29.12
N THR A 64 12.04 42.69 29.18
CA THR A 64 12.37 43.97 29.82
C THR A 64 12.58 43.80 31.33
N LEU A 65 11.72 43.05 32.01
CA LEU A 65 11.88 42.73 33.44
C LEU A 65 13.17 41.93 33.69
N TRP A 66 13.41 40.89 32.90
CA TRP A 66 14.64 40.10 32.97
C TRP A 66 15.89 40.98 32.77
N LYS A 67 15.87 41.89 31.79
CA LYS A 67 17.00 42.78 31.52
C LYS A 67 17.26 43.72 32.70
N SER A 68 16.23 44.27 33.32
CA SER A 68 16.38 45.13 34.51
C SER A 68 16.94 44.38 35.72
N VAL A 69 16.57 43.11 35.89
CA VAL A 69 17.15 42.23 36.92
C VAL A 69 18.63 41.94 36.63
N SER A 70 18.97 41.64 35.37
CA SER A 70 20.34 41.42 34.91
C SER A 70 21.22 42.66 35.13
N ASP A 71 20.75 43.84 34.74
CA ASP A 71 21.50 45.09 34.90
C ASP A 71 21.72 45.42 36.39
N ARG A 72 20.73 45.12 37.25
CA ARG A 72 20.87 45.28 38.69
C ARG A 72 21.84 44.26 39.29
N HIS A 73 21.86 43.03 38.77
CA HIS A 73 22.84 42.02 39.17
C HIS A 73 24.26 42.45 38.83
N ASP A 74 24.50 42.99 37.64
CA ASP A 74 25.83 43.51 37.26
C ASP A 74 26.32 44.58 38.25
N LEU A 75 25.43 45.47 38.69
CA LEU A 75 25.72 46.47 39.72
C LEU A 75 26.01 45.85 41.10
N LEU A 76 25.29 44.78 41.47
CA LEU A 76 25.54 44.04 42.71
C LEU A 76 26.90 43.33 42.66
N ALA A 77 27.22 42.66 41.55
CA ALA A 77 28.48 41.97 41.34
C ALA A 77 29.67 42.94 41.37
N ALA A 78 29.54 44.10 40.72
CA ALA A 78 30.55 45.16 40.75
C ALA A 78 30.72 45.75 42.15
N THR A 79 29.64 45.93 42.92
CA THR A 79 29.70 46.46 44.30
C THR A 79 30.26 45.43 45.28
N TRP A 80 30.09 44.14 45.01
CA TRP A 80 30.56 43.04 45.85
C TRP A 80 32.08 42.83 45.84
N ASP A 81 32.78 43.23 44.77
CA ASP A 81 34.24 43.17 44.62
C ASP A 81 34.88 41.87 45.20
N SER A 82 34.34 40.71 44.83
CA SER A 82 34.80 39.39 45.31
C SER A 82 34.85 39.23 46.84
N GLY A 83 34.00 39.94 47.58
CA GLY A 83 33.90 39.89 49.04
C GLY A 83 34.75 40.91 49.79
N ARG A 84 35.45 41.82 49.08
CA ARG A 84 36.20 42.93 49.68
C ARG A 84 35.29 44.12 50.03
N VAL A 85 34.18 43.85 50.71
CA VAL A 85 33.16 44.86 51.03
C VAL A 85 33.27 45.35 52.48
N GLY A 86 33.39 46.67 52.63
CA GLY A 86 33.28 47.34 53.92
C GLY A 86 31.82 47.54 54.35
N PRO A 87 31.59 48.14 55.53
CA PRO A 87 30.23 48.41 56.04
C PRO A 87 29.37 49.27 55.09
N VAL A 88 29.97 50.24 54.40
CA VAL A 88 29.29 51.14 53.46
C VAL A 88 28.84 50.39 52.21
N GLU A 89 29.71 49.55 51.66
CA GLU A 89 29.41 48.71 50.49
C GLU A 89 28.32 47.68 50.83
N ARG A 90 28.30 47.14 52.06
CA ARG A 90 27.27 46.21 52.52
C ARG A 90 25.89 46.85 52.68
N GLU A 91 25.83 48.12 53.09
CA GLU A 91 24.58 48.88 53.12
C GLU A 91 24.12 49.27 51.71
N ARG A 92 25.07 49.59 50.82
CA ARG A 92 24.80 49.83 49.39
C ARG A 92 24.25 48.59 48.69
N LEU A 93 24.80 47.40 48.96
CA LEU A 93 24.27 46.12 48.46
C LEU A 93 22.83 45.88 48.92
N SER A 94 22.54 46.10 50.21
CA SER A 94 21.17 46.00 50.74
C SER A 94 20.22 46.97 50.03
N SER A 95 20.67 48.21 49.77
CA SER A 95 19.92 49.22 49.02
C SER A 95 19.69 48.83 47.56
N LEU A 96 20.65 48.15 46.92
CA LEU A 96 20.50 47.65 45.55
C LEU A 96 19.55 46.45 45.44
N ILE A 97 19.47 45.60 46.47
CA ILE A 97 18.54 44.46 46.50
C ILE A 97 17.11 44.95 46.75
N TRP A 98 16.91 45.75 47.80
CA TRP A 98 15.57 46.14 48.27
C TRP A 98 15.08 47.47 47.68
N GLY A 99 15.96 48.24 47.05
CA GLY A 99 15.62 49.50 46.41
C GLY A 99 14.95 49.31 45.05
N ARG A 100 14.29 50.37 44.60
CA ARG A 100 13.50 50.40 43.38
C ARG A 100 14.36 50.11 42.14
N LEU A 101 13.84 49.30 41.22
CA LEU A 101 14.43 49.10 39.90
C LEU A 101 14.09 50.27 38.97
N GLU A 102 15.10 50.74 38.25
CA GLU A 102 14.91 51.68 37.15
C GLU A 102 14.80 50.85 35.87
N THR A 103 13.58 50.76 35.32
CA THR A 103 13.32 50.14 34.03
C THR A 103 13.42 51.23 32.96
N GLY A 104 14.28 51.04 31.96
CA GLY A 104 14.53 52.04 30.89
C GLY A 104 13.36 52.29 29.93
N ASP A 105 12.25 51.56 30.08
CA ASP A 105 11.01 51.74 29.32
C ASP A 105 9.97 52.50 30.17
N PRO A 106 9.44 53.66 29.71
CA PRO A 106 8.41 54.42 30.42
C PRO A 106 7.17 53.61 30.82
N LYS A 107 6.83 52.56 30.07
CA LYS A 107 5.68 51.68 30.39
C LYS A 107 6.00 50.66 31.49
N ALA A 108 7.25 50.19 31.57
CA ALA A 108 7.73 49.35 32.66
C ALA A 108 8.17 50.17 33.89
N SER A 109 8.46 51.48 33.71
CA SER A 109 8.85 52.44 34.77
C SER A 109 7.74 52.71 35.79
N ALA A 110 6.51 52.34 35.45
CA ALA A 110 5.36 52.31 36.34
C ALA A 110 5.46 51.25 37.44
N LEU A 111 6.32 50.22 37.28
CA LEU A 111 6.54 49.18 38.27
C LEU A 111 7.69 49.59 39.19
N ALA A 112 7.36 50.31 40.27
CA ALA A 112 8.27 50.67 41.35
C ALA A 112 8.62 49.46 42.22
N VAL A 113 9.24 48.45 41.63
CA VAL A 113 9.40 47.10 42.20
C VAL A 113 10.85 46.86 42.59
N SER A 114 11.07 46.12 43.67
CA SER A 114 12.41 45.70 44.12
C SER A 114 12.97 44.54 43.30
N LEU A 115 14.27 44.24 43.41
CA LEU A 115 14.91 43.13 42.69
C LEU A 115 14.23 41.76 42.92
N PRO A 116 13.89 41.36 44.16
CA PRO A 116 13.27 40.06 44.43
C PRO A 116 11.81 39.99 43.95
N GLU A 117 11.11 41.12 43.94
CA GLU A 117 9.74 41.19 43.43
C GLU A 117 9.71 41.15 41.90
N ALA A 118 10.64 41.83 41.21
CA ALA A 118 10.74 41.75 39.76
C ALA A 118 11.12 40.35 39.27
N SER A 119 11.99 39.65 40.02
CA SER A 119 12.36 38.27 39.73
C SER A 119 11.15 37.32 39.87
N ARG A 120 10.37 37.46 40.96
CA ARG A 120 9.13 36.68 41.16
C ARG A 120 8.04 37.02 40.15
N LEU A 121 7.92 38.27 39.75
CA LEU A 121 6.98 38.69 38.70
C LEU A 121 7.35 38.07 37.36
N CYS A 122 8.63 38.07 37.00
CA CYS A 122 9.14 37.40 35.80
C CYS A 122 8.83 35.89 35.83
N ASP A 123 9.06 35.21 36.95
CA ASP A 123 8.71 33.78 37.13
C ASP A 123 7.22 33.51 36.88
N ALA A 124 6.34 34.33 37.47
CA ALA A 124 4.89 34.17 37.35
C ALA A 124 4.41 34.40 35.90
N MET A 125 4.93 35.43 35.24
CA MET A 125 4.56 35.74 33.85
C MET A 125 5.06 34.66 32.87
N VAL A 126 6.27 34.15 33.06
CA VAL A 126 6.80 33.06 32.23
C VAL A 126 5.99 31.77 32.44
N ALA A 127 5.59 31.46 33.68
CA ALA A 127 4.70 30.33 33.94
C ALA A 127 3.34 30.48 33.23
N GLN A 128 2.77 31.69 33.23
CA GLN A 128 1.52 31.99 32.54
C GLN A 128 1.66 31.87 31.01
N LEU A 129 2.73 32.45 30.43
CA LEU A 129 3.03 32.35 29.00
C LEU A 129 3.16 30.90 28.55
N ARG A 130 3.88 30.07 29.32
CA ARG A 130 4.04 28.66 29.02
C ARG A 130 2.71 27.91 28.98
N THR A 131 1.80 28.19 29.92
CA THR A 131 0.47 27.58 29.94
C THR A 131 -0.36 28.02 28.74
N ARG A 132 -0.36 29.32 28.38
CA ARG A 132 -1.11 29.82 27.22
C ARG A 132 -0.60 29.23 25.91
N VAL A 133 0.71 29.29 25.68
CA VAL A 133 1.35 28.74 24.47
C VAL A 133 1.06 27.24 24.33
N SER A 134 1.14 26.47 25.42
CA SER A 134 0.82 25.04 25.37
C SER A 134 -0.65 24.75 25.03
N PHE A 135 -1.57 25.60 25.48
CA PHE A 135 -2.99 25.46 25.17
C PHE A 135 -3.26 25.72 23.68
N ASP A 136 -2.68 26.80 23.14
CA ASP A 136 -2.87 27.20 21.74
C ASP A 136 -2.32 26.14 20.78
N VAL A 137 -1.12 25.59 21.06
CA VAL A 137 -0.54 24.51 20.23
C VAL A 137 -1.44 23.28 20.18
N ASN A 138 -2.00 22.87 21.32
CA ASN A 138 -2.90 21.73 21.38
C ASN A 138 -4.22 22.01 20.64
N ALA A 139 -4.80 23.20 20.79
CA ALA A 139 -6.03 23.60 20.10
C ALA A 139 -5.88 23.52 18.57
N HIS A 140 -4.76 23.98 18.03
CA HIS A 140 -4.47 23.90 16.60
C HIS A 140 -4.29 22.46 16.10
N GLN A 141 -3.57 21.62 16.85
CA GLN A 141 -3.42 20.20 16.50
C GLN A 141 -4.77 19.47 16.48
N TYR A 142 -5.63 19.75 17.47
CA TYR A 142 -6.97 19.16 17.51
C TYR A 142 -7.87 19.67 16.38
N ALA A 143 -7.74 20.94 15.97
CA ALA A 143 -8.48 21.49 14.83
C ALA A 143 -8.16 20.73 13.53
N GLY A 144 -6.87 20.49 13.26
CA GLY A 144 -6.42 19.72 12.09
C GLY A 144 -6.93 18.28 12.10
N ARG A 145 -6.78 17.59 13.23
CA ARG A 145 -7.28 16.22 13.39
C ARG A 145 -8.81 16.13 13.24
N MET A 146 -9.55 17.11 13.76
CA MET A 146 -11.00 17.18 13.60
C MET A 146 -11.41 17.38 12.14
N HIS A 147 -10.69 18.23 11.41
CA HIS A 147 -10.88 18.41 9.97
C HIS A 147 -10.68 17.08 9.22
N ASP A 148 -9.59 16.36 9.50
CA ASP A 148 -9.29 15.08 8.86
C ASP A 148 -10.33 14.00 9.18
N LEU A 149 -10.81 13.96 10.42
CA LEU A 149 -11.84 13.03 10.87
C LEU A 149 -13.19 13.30 10.19
N ARG A 150 -13.58 14.56 9.99
CA ARG A 150 -14.78 14.90 9.20
C ARG A 150 -14.62 14.50 7.73
N ALA A 151 -13.45 14.73 7.15
CA ALA A 151 -13.16 14.25 5.80
C ALA A 151 -13.25 12.71 5.72
N GLN A 152 -12.82 12.00 6.76
CA GLN A 152 -12.98 10.54 6.86
C GLN A 152 -14.45 10.11 6.97
N MET A 153 -15.31 10.84 7.69
CA MET A 153 -16.75 10.55 7.74
C MET A 153 -17.40 10.65 6.35
N SER A 154 -17.02 11.63 5.54
CA SER A 154 -17.48 11.73 4.15
C SER A 154 -17.04 10.52 3.31
N ARG A 155 -15.78 10.10 3.43
CA ARG A 155 -15.29 8.89 2.73
C ARG A 155 -16.01 7.63 3.19
N LEU A 156 -16.26 7.49 4.49
CA LEU A 156 -17.01 6.36 5.04
C LEU A 156 -18.45 6.32 4.52
N GLN A 157 -19.09 7.48 4.33
CA GLN A 157 -20.41 7.57 3.70
C GLN A 157 -20.38 6.99 2.28
N ASP A 158 -19.38 7.35 1.49
CA ASP A 158 -19.21 6.79 0.14
C ASP A 158 -18.97 5.27 0.19
N GLN A 159 -18.14 4.79 1.12
CA GLN A 159 -17.89 3.35 1.28
C GLN A 159 -19.15 2.57 1.69
N VAL A 160 -19.94 3.10 2.63
CA VAL A 160 -21.22 2.49 3.04
C VAL A 160 -22.21 2.48 1.87
N ALA A 161 -22.21 3.49 1.01
CA ALA A 161 -23.06 3.51 -0.18
C ALA A 161 -22.74 2.38 -1.17
N LEU A 162 -21.48 1.93 -1.22
CA LEU A 162 -21.05 0.79 -2.04
C LEU A 162 -21.48 -0.57 -1.48
N GLU A 163 -21.91 -0.66 -0.22
CA GLU A 163 -22.41 -1.89 0.36
C GLU A 163 -23.71 -2.35 -0.32
N PRO A 164 -23.92 -3.66 -0.53
CA PRO A 164 -25.18 -4.18 -1.03
C PRO A 164 -26.36 -3.76 -0.15
N PRO A 165 -27.55 -3.48 -0.71
CA PRO A 165 -28.70 -3.01 0.06
C PRO A 165 -29.06 -3.90 1.26
N ALA A 166 -28.93 -5.22 1.10
CA ALA A 166 -29.23 -6.20 2.15
C ALA A 166 -28.26 -6.16 3.35
N LEU A 167 -27.04 -5.65 3.17
CA LEU A 167 -25.99 -5.62 4.20
C LEU A 167 -25.69 -4.19 4.71
N ARG A 168 -26.33 -3.18 4.13
CA ARG A 168 -25.98 -1.77 4.38
C ARG A 168 -26.44 -1.25 5.75
N ALA A 169 -27.47 -1.85 6.34
CA ALA A 169 -28.12 -1.32 7.55
C ALA A 169 -27.17 -1.16 8.75
N GLU A 170 -26.36 -2.19 9.03
CA GLU A 170 -25.42 -2.17 10.16
C GLU A 170 -24.26 -1.17 9.96
N PRO A 171 -23.54 -1.15 8.80
CA PRO A 171 -22.56 -0.12 8.51
C PRO A 171 -23.12 1.31 8.56
N ALA A 172 -24.34 1.51 8.08
CA ALA A 172 -24.99 2.82 8.13
C ALA A 172 -25.26 3.28 9.56
N ALA A 173 -25.71 2.38 10.44
CA ALA A 173 -25.91 2.68 11.86
C ALA A 173 -24.59 3.04 12.56
N LYS A 174 -23.51 2.30 12.27
CA LYS A 174 -22.18 2.58 12.84
C LYS A 174 -21.61 3.91 12.35
N LEU A 175 -21.79 4.24 11.07
CA LEU A 175 -21.41 5.55 10.54
C LEU A 175 -22.17 6.68 11.23
N ALA A 176 -23.48 6.52 11.46
CA ALA A 176 -24.28 7.52 12.15
C ALA A 176 -23.81 7.75 13.61
N ASP A 177 -23.44 6.69 14.34
CA ASP A 177 -22.84 6.83 15.68
C ASP A 177 -21.51 7.61 15.66
N LEU A 178 -20.61 7.26 14.73
CA LEU A 178 -19.33 7.96 14.57
C LEU A 178 -19.55 9.44 14.21
N GLN A 179 -20.47 9.74 13.30
CA GLN A 179 -20.82 11.11 12.92
C GLN A 179 -21.35 11.90 14.13
N GLN A 180 -22.28 11.32 14.89
CA GLN A 180 -22.82 11.96 16.10
C GLN A 180 -21.72 12.28 17.13
N ARG A 181 -20.75 11.39 17.32
CA ARG A 181 -19.61 11.61 18.23
C ARG A 181 -18.67 12.69 17.71
N VAL A 182 -18.43 12.76 16.40
CA VAL A 182 -17.64 13.81 15.75
C VAL A 182 -18.31 15.18 15.89
N ASP A 183 -19.63 15.24 15.71
CA ASP A 183 -20.41 16.47 15.89
C ASP A 183 -20.38 16.93 17.36
N ALA A 184 -20.55 16.00 18.32
CA ALA A 184 -20.44 16.34 19.74
C ALA A 184 -19.05 16.87 20.14
N MET A 185 -17.97 16.30 19.58
CA MET A 185 -16.61 16.82 19.80
C MET A 185 -16.41 18.19 19.14
N THR A 186 -17.03 18.41 17.98
CA THR A 186 -17.02 19.70 17.28
C THR A 186 -17.64 20.79 18.15
N ASP A 187 -18.83 20.54 18.69
CA ASP A 187 -19.54 21.49 19.53
C ASP A 187 -18.77 21.78 20.81
N ARG A 188 -18.21 20.73 21.44
CA ARG A 188 -17.39 20.86 22.64
C ARG A 188 -16.13 21.70 22.39
N MET A 189 -15.46 21.49 21.26
CA MET A 189 -14.29 22.27 20.87
C MET A 189 -14.66 23.74 20.60
N ALA A 190 -15.79 24.01 19.95
CA ALA A 190 -16.28 25.37 19.73
C ALA A 190 -16.60 26.12 21.04
N GLN A 191 -16.95 25.38 22.09
CA GLN A 191 -17.16 25.91 23.45
C GLN A 191 -15.86 25.99 24.27
N GLY A 192 -14.70 25.69 23.68
CA GLY A 192 -13.40 25.70 24.37
C GLY A 192 -13.15 24.50 25.30
N GLY A 193 -13.95 23.43 25.18
CA GLY A 193 -13.79 22.21 25.97
C GLY A 193 -12.68 21.30 25.44
N ASP A 194 -11.97 20.63 26.35
CA ASP A 194 -10.92 19.65 26.00
C ASP A 194 -11.53 18.37 25.38
N ILE A 195 -10.98 17.96 24.24
CA ILE A 195 -11.35 16.75 23.48
C ILE A 195 -10.19 15.75 23.33
N GLY A 196 -9.03 15.98 23.94
CA GLY A 196 -7.82 15.20 23.71
C GLY A 196 -7.98 13.70 24.01
N GLY A 197 -8.76 13.36 25.04
CA GLY A 197 -9.08 11.96 25.38
C GLY A 197 -10.16 11.30 24.51
N LEU A 198 -10.93 12.08 23.75
CA LEU A 198 -12.07 11.59 22.95
C LEU A 198 -11.69 11.33 21.50
N ILE A 199 -10.81 12.16 20.93
CA ILE A 199 -10.50 12.14 19.50
C ILE A 199 -9.76 10.87 19.06
N GLY A 200 -8.77 10.41 19.84
CA GLY A 200 -7.96 9.23 19.50
C GLY A 200 -8.77 7.94 19.36
N PRO A 201 -9.64 7.58 20.32
CA PRO A 201 -10.52 6.42 20.19
C PRO A 201 -11.42 6.45 18.95
N VAL A 202 -11.98 7.61 18.60
CA VAL A 202 -12.86 7.76 17.42
C VAL A 202 -12.07 7.58 16.12
N GLU A 203 -10.86 8.15 16.02
CA GLU A 203 -9.99 7.96 14.85
C GLU A 203 -9.62 6.49 14.62
N ILE A 204 -9.25 5.76 15.69
CA ILE A 204 -8.91 4.35 15.60
C ILE A 204 -10.11 3.52 15.14
N GLU A 205 -11.28 3.80 15.70
CA GLU A 205 -12.51 3.12 15.33
C GLU A 205 -12.90 3.40 13.87
N ALA A 206 -12.85 4.66 13.45
CA ALA A 206 -13.14 5.08 12.08
C ALA A 206 -12.17 4.44 11.08
N ALA A 207 -10.87 4.42 11.39
CA ALA A 207 -9.85 3.79 10.54
C ALA A 207 -10.05 2.27 10.43
N THR A 208 -10.36 1.60 11.54
CA THR A 208 -10.66 0.15 11.55
C THR A 208 -11.90 -0.13 10.71
N PHE A 209 -12.96 0.66 10.90
CA PHE A 209 -14.21 0.52 10.17
C PHE A 209 -14.04 0.75 8.66
N GLU A 210 -13.31 1.80 8.26
CA GLU A 210 -13.00 2.08 6.86
C GLU A 210 -12.27 0.92 6.20
N ARG A 211 -11.22 0.40 6.87
CA ARG A 211 -10.48 -0.77 6.40
C ARG A 211 -11.38 -1.97 6.21
N ASP A 212 -12.25 -2.26 7.19
CA ASP A 212 -13.10 -3.44 7.15
C ASP A 212 -14.13 -3.36 6.00
N LEU A 213 -14.70 -2.17 5.74
CA LEU A 213 -15.57 -1.92 4.57
C LEU A 213 -14.83 -2.13 3.25
N ILE A 214 -13.62 -1.59 3.13
CA ILE A 214 -12.79 -1.75 1.92
C ILE A 214 -12.47 -3.23 1.69
N VAL A 215 -12.03 -3.95 2.72
CA VAL A 215 -11.69 -5.37 2.65
C VAL A 215 -12.92 -6.20 2.28
N GLY A 216 -14.07 -5.96 2.94
CA GLY A 216 -15.33 -6.62 2.60
C GLY A 216 -15.75 -6.37 1.15
N GLY A 217 -15.63 -5.13 0.68
CA GLY A 217 -15.90 -4.76 -0.71
C GLY A 217 -15.01 -5.48 -1.72
N VAL A 218 -13.71 -5.56 -1.45
CA VAL A 218 -12.74 -6.29 -2.29
C VAL A 218 -13.05 -7.78 -2.30
N GLN A 219 -13.33 -8.39 -1.14
CA GLN A 219 -13.63 -9.82 -1.05
C GLN A 219 -14.89 -10.19 -1.83
N ARG A 220 -15.96 -9.39 -1.74
CA ARG A 220 -17.20 -9.64 -2.51
C ARG A 220 -16.98 -9.51 -4.02
N ARG A 221 -16.24 -8.49 -4.49
CA ARG A 221 -15.90 -8.35 -5.92
C ARG A 221 -15.09 -9.54 -6.42
N ARG A 222 -14.11 -10.00 -5.64
CA ARG A 222 -13.32 -11.21 -5.97
C ARG A 222 -14.19 -12.46 -6.01
N ALA A 223 -15.09 -12.66 -5.04
CA ALA A 223 -16.00 -13.80 -5.03
C ALA A 223 -16.93 -13.81 -6.24
N ARG A 224 -17.49 -12.66 -6.62
CA ARG A 224 -18.29 -12.52 -7.84
C ARG A 224 -17.48 -12.82 -9.09
N GLY A 225 -16.29 -12.21 -9.22
CA GLY A 225 -15.40 -12.46 -10.35
C GLY A 225 -15.02 -13.93 -10.50
N LEU A 226 -14.80 -14.64 -9.38
CA LEU A 226 -14.54 -16.09 -9.40
C LEU A 226 -15.75 -16.88 -9.92
N ILE A 227 -16.97 -16.53 -9.51
CA ILE A 227 -18.19 -17.19 -10.00
C ILE A 227 -18.35 -16.96 -11.51
N ASP A 228 -18.20 -15.72 -11.96
CA ASP A 228 -18.36 -15.36 -13.38
C ASP A 228 -17.31 -16.08 -14.25
N GLN A 229 -16.03 -16.06 -13.85
CA GLN A 229 -14.96 -16.81 -14.53
C GLN A 229 -15.19 -18.32 -14.55
N THR A 230 -15.70 -18.89 -13.46
CA THR A 230 -15.95 -20.33 -13.38
C THR A 230 -17.14 -20.73 -14.26
N ARG A 231 -18.16 -19.87 -14.39
CA ARG A 231 -19.28 -20.07 -15.32
C ARG A 231 -18.81 -20.03 -16.77
N GLU A 232 -18.03 -19.02 -17.14
CA GLU A 232 -17.45 -18.91 -18.48
C GLU A 232 -16.62 -20.16 -18.84
N LYS A 233 -15.77 -20.62 -17.92
CA LYS A 233 -15.03 -21.89 -18.10
C LYS A 233 -15.94 -23.11 -18.28
N LEU A 234 -17.06 -23.17 -17.57
CA LEU A 234 -18.01 -24.28 -17.68
C LEU A 234 -18.66 -24.28 -19.08
N ASP A 235 -19.13 -23.12 -19.52
CA ASP A 235 -19.76 -22.94 -20.84
C ASP A 235 -18.77 -23.30 -21.96
N ASP A 236 -17.52 -22.80 -21.89
CA ASP A 236 -16.45 -23.15 -22.84
C ASP A 236 -16.19 -24.66 -22.91
N LEU A 237 -16.20 -25.35 -21.77
CA LEU A 237 -15.96 -26.79 -21.72
C LEU A 237 -17.13 -27.60 -22.29
N ILE A 238 -18.36 -27.14 -22.11
CA ILE A 238 -19.55 -27.76 -22.72
C ILE A 238 -19.46 -27.68 -24.24
N GLU A 239 -19.13 -26.50 -24.79
CA GLU A 239 -18.95 -26.34 -26.23
C GLU A 239 -17.80 -27.20 -26.77
N ARG A 240 -16.68 -27.23 -26.04
CA ARG A 240 -15.52 -28.05 -26.39
C ARG A 240 -15.84 -29.54 -26.37
N GLU A 241 -16.65 -30.00 -25.42
CA GLU A 241 -17.12 -31.39 -25.36
C GLU A 241 -17.88 -31.77 -26.64
N GLU A 242 -18.81 -30.93 -27.08
CA GLU A 242 -19.60 -31.19 -28.29
C GLU A 242 -18.71 -31.26 -29.54
N ALA A 243 -17.75 -30.33 -29.67
CA ALA A 243 -16.77 -30.33 -30.74
C ALA A 243 -15.89 -31.60 -30.71
N MET A 244 -15.51 -32.07 -29.52
CA MET A 244 -14.72 -33.27 -29.34
C MET A 244 -15.48 -34.53 -29.72
N ARG A 245 -16.77 -34.64 -29.37
CA ARG A 245 -17.63 -35.75 -29.81
C ARG A 245 -17.69 -35.83 -31.34
N LYS A 246 -17.76 -34.68 -32.03
CA LYS A 246 -17.70 -34.60 -33.51
C LYS A 246 -16.32 -35.05 -34.04
N LEU A 247 -15.23 -34.61 -33.42
CA LEU A 247 -13.86 -35.01 -33.79
C LEU A 247 -13.65 -36.53 -33.66
N VAL A 248 -14.05 -37.12 -32.53
CA VAL A 248 -13.94 -38.56 -32.28
C VAL A 248 -14.75 -39.35 -33.32
N LYS A 249 -16.00 -38.94 -33.57
CA LYS A 249 -16.85 -39.57 -34.60
C LYS A 249 -16.18 -39.53 -35.99
N ARG A 250 -15.57 -38.40 -36.35
CA ARG A 250 -14.82 -38.25 -37.60
C ARG A 250 -13.62 -39.19 -37.64
N CYS A 251 -12.81 -39.24 -36.58
CA CYS A 251 -11.63 -40.10 -36.52
C CYS A 251 -12.00 -41.59 -36.63
N LEU A 252 -13.02 -42.05 -35.90
CA LEU A 252 -13.50 -43.44 -35.96
C LEU A 252 -13.97 -43.86 -37.37
N ALA A 253 -14.55 -42.92 -38.13
CA ALA A 253 -14.95 -43.16 -39.52
C ALA A 253 -13.77 -43.17 -40.51
N THR A 254 -12.68 -42.47 -40.18
CA THR A 254 -11.54 -42.26 -41.10
C THR A 254 -10.42 -43.28 -40.92
N VAL A 255 -10.03 -43.64 -39.70
CA VAL A 255 -8.79 -44.41 -39.43
C VAL A 255 -8.99 -45.64 -38.55
N SER A 256 -8.19 -46.67 -38.79
CA SER A 256 -8.13 -47.91 -38.01
C SER A 256 -6.68 -48.39 -37.84
N PRO A 257 -6.19 -48.64 -36.61
CA PRO A 257 -6.88 -48.43 -35.34
C PRO A 257 -7.02 -46.93 -35.02
N SER A 258 -8.15 -46.55 -34.43
CA SER A 258 -8.36 -45.20 -33.88
C SER A 258 -7.88 -45.16 -32.42
N PRO A 259 -7.49 -43.97 -31.88
CA PRO A 259 -7.23 -43.81 -30.46
C PRO A 259 -8.42 -44.28 -29.60
N LYS A 260 -8.12 -44.76 -28.37
CA LYS A 260 -9.09 -45.38 -27.46
C LYS A 260 -9.48 -44.50 -26.27
N TYR A 261 -9.30 -43.19 -26.37
CA TYR A 261 -9.62 -42.28 -25.28
C TYR A 261 -11.12 -41.96 -25.24
N ALA A 262 -11.71 -41.98 -24.04
CA ALA A 262 -13.08 -41.53 -23.85
C ALA A 262 -13.14 -39.99 -23.86
N VAL A 263 -14.23 -39.43 -24.39
CA VAL A 263 -14.49 -37.98 -24.29
C VAL A 263 -14.89 -37.68 -22.84
N PRO A 264 -14.19 -36.76 -22.14
CA PRO A 264 -14.59 -36.33 -20.81
C PRO A 264 -15.98 -35.69 -20.85
N ASP A 265 -16.84 -36.07 -19.90
CA ASP A 265 -18.20 -35.59 -19.75
C ASP A 265 -18.26 -34.50 -18.68
N VAL A 266 -18.66 -33.29 -19.08
CA VAL A 266 -18.72 -32.11 -18.20
C VAL A 266 -19.93 -32.20 -17.27
N ASP A 267 -21.04 -32.81 -17.69
CA ASP A 267 -22.28 -32.91 -16.90
C ASP A 267 -22.07 -33.75 -15.61
N VAL A 268 -21.11 -34.68 -15.63
CA VAL A 268 -20.72 -35.49 -14.46
C VAL A 268 -20.23 -34.63 -13.28
N LEU A 269 -19.76 -33.41 -13.53
CA LEU A 269 -19.31 -32.51 -12.47
C LEU A 269 -20.45 -31.96 -11.61
N GLY A 270 -21.69 -32.02 -12.11
CA GLY A 270 -22.89 -31.51 -11.44
C GLY A 270 -23.05 -29.98 -11.54
N PRO A 271 -24.08 -29.43 -10.86
CA PRO A 271 -24.41 -28.01 -10.96
C PRO A 271 -23.36 -27.12 -10.27
N MET A 272 -23.27 -25.88 -10.76
CA MET A 272 -22.40 -24.84 -10.20
C MET A 272 -22.74 -24.55 -8.72
N PRO A 273 -21.77 -24.68 -7.79
CA PRO A 273 -22.00 -24.34 -6.39
C PRO A 273 -22.25 -22.85 -6.14
N ASN A 274 -22.88 -22.53 -5.01
CA ASN A 274 -23.25 -21.16 -4.62
C ASN A 274 -22.41 -20.56 -3.47
N THR A 275 -21.39 -21.28 -3.00
CA THR A 275 -20.46 -20.81 -1.94
C THR A 275 -19.04 -20.66 -2.48
N PRO A 276 -18.26 -19.63 -2.10
CA PRO A 276 -16.94 -19.35 -2.67
C PRO A 276 -15.96 -20.53 -2.63
N ASP A 277 -15.85 -21.23 -1.49
CA ASP A 277 -14.90 -22.35 -1.35
C ASP A 277 -15.25 -23.51 -2.29
N ARG A 278 -16.53 -23.84 -2.38
CA ARG A 278 -17.03 -24.87 -3.31
C ARG A 278 -16.86 -24.47 -4.77
N VAL A 279 -17.03 -23.18 -5.08
CA VAL A 279 -16.79 -22.65 -6.43
C VAL A 279 -15.32 -22.81 -6.82
N LYS A 280 -14.39 -22.53 -5.90
CA LYS A 280 -12.97 -22.74 -6.14
C LYS A 280 -12.64 -24.22 -6.41
N GLU A 281 -13.14 -25.12 -5.57
CA GLU A 281 -13.00 -26.57 -5.75
C GLU A 281 -13.61 -27.04 -7.09
N PHE A 282 -14.74 -26.46 -7.48
CA PHE A 282 -15.37 -26.74 -8.78
C PHE A 282 -14.51 -26.26 -9.95
N SER A 283 -13.98 -25.03 -9.90
CA SER A 283 -13.05 -24.53 -10.93
C SER A 283 -11.81 -25.42 -11.07
N GLU A 284 -11.24 -25.91 -9.97
CA GLU A 284 -10.08 -26.81 -10.03
C GLU A 284 -10.42 -28.15 -10.71
N ARG A 285 -11.66 -28.62 -10.55
CA ARG A 285 -12.17 -29.79 -11.28
C ARG A 285 -12.36 -29.50 -12.77
N LEU A 286 -12.89 -28.33 -13.14
CA LEU A 286 -12.96 -27.89 -14.54
C LEU A 286 -11.58 -27.84 -15.19
N ASP A 287 -10.57 -27.33 -14.48
CA ASP A 287 -9.20 -27.28 -15.01
C ASP A 287 -8.63 -28.69 -15.26
N LYS A 288 -8.99 -29.68 -14.44
CA LYS A 288 -8.63 -31.10 -14.67
C LYS A 288 -9.33 -31.66 -15.91
N VAL A 289 -10.61 -31.36 -16.10
CA VAL A 289 -11.37 -31.79 -17.30
C VAL A 289 -10.80 -31.15 -18.56
N SER A 290 -10.48 -29.85 -18.52
CA SER A 290 -9.84 -29.14 -19.63
C SER A 290 -8.52 -29.79 -20.06
N ARG A 291 -7.66 -30.17 -19.10
CA ARG A 291 -6.41 -30.89 -19.40
C ARG A 291 -6.67 -32.27 -19.98
N ALA A 292 -7.64 -33.02 -19.46
CA ALA A 292 -8.02 -34.31 -20.02
C ALA A 292 -8.51 -34.17 -21.47
N MET A 293 -9.38 -33.17 -21.74
CA MET A 293 -9.86 -32.83 -23.07
C MET A 293 -8.71 -32.53 -24.04
N GLN A 294 -7.67 -31.80 -23.60
CA GLN A 294 -6.49 -31.54 -24.42
C GLN A 294 -5.81 -32.84 -24.91
N VAL A 295 -5.57 -33.79 -24.00
CA VAL A 295 -4.95 -35.08 -24.34
C VAL A 295 -5.79 -35.86 -25.36
N VAL A 296 -7.11 -35.87 -25.18
CA VAL A 296 -8.04 -36.54 -26.10
C VAL A 296 -8.01 -35.86 -27.47
N GLN A 297 -8.12 -34.54 -27.51
CA GLN A 297 -8.10 -33.77 -28.75
C GLN A 297 -6.81 -33.96 -29.54
N GLU A 298 -5.65 -33.91 -28.88
CA GLU A 298 -4.35 -34.13 -29.50
C GLU A 298 -4.27 -35.51 -30.14
N ALA A 299 -4.59 -36.58 -29.39
CA ALA A 299 -4.52 -37.95 -29.89
C ALA A 299 -5.40 -38.19 -31.13
N TYR A 300 -6.64 -37.69 -31.12
CA TYR A 300 -7.55 -37.86 -32.26
C TYR A 300 -7.21 -36.97 -33.45
N THR A 301 -6.66 -35.78 -33.20
CA THR A 301 -6.20 -34.87 -34.28
C THR A 301 -4.95 -35.41 -34.95
N GLU A 302 -3.98 -35.91 -34.17
CA GLU A 302 -2.75 -36.53 -34.69
C GLU A 302 -3.04 -37.74 -35.58
N ALA A 303 -3.97 -38.61 -35.16
CA ALA A 303 -4.36 -39.77 -35.95
C ALA A 303 -5.00 -39.40 -37.31
N LEU A 304 -5.81 -38.34 -37.35
CA LEU A 304 -6.36 -37.80 -38.60
C LEU A 304 -5.26 -37.14 -39.45
N HIS A 305 -4.37 -36.39 -38.80
CA HIS A 305 -3.26 -35.74 -39.48
C HIS A 305 -2.30 -36.75 -40.13
N GLU A 306 -2.02 -37.88 -39.48
CA GLU A 306 -1.23 -38.97 -40.06
C GLU A 306 -1.89 -39.50 -41.36
N HIS A 307 -3.21 -39.66 -41.37
CA HIS A 307 -3.95 -40.10 -42.56
C HIS A 307 -3.87 -39.08 -43.70
N ASP A 308 -4.02 -37.80 -43.40
CA ASP A 308 -3.90 -36.71 -44.37
C ASP A 308 -2.47 -36.66 -44.95
N LEU A 309 -1.44 -36.81 -44.11
CA LEU A 309 -0.04 -36.84 -44.54
C LEU A 309 0.26 -38.02 -45.47
N LEU A 310 -0.21 -39.23 -45.14
CA LEU A 310 -0.03 -40.40 -45.99
C LEU A 310 -0.75 -40.25 -47.34
N THR A 311 -1.94 -39.66 -47.33
CA THR A 311 -2.71 -39.38 -48.55
C THR A 311 -1.98 -38.40 -49.45
N ALA A 312 -1.54 -37.25 -48.89
CA ALA A 312 -0.77 -36.26 -49.63
C ALA A 312 0.57 -36.82 -50.14
N ARG A 313 1.24 -37.67 -49.36
CA ARG A 313 2.48 -38.33 -49.78
C ARG A 313 2.25 -39.27 -50.96
N ALA A 314 1.20 -40.08 -50.93
CA ALA A 314 0.86 -40.98 -52.03
C ALA A 314 0.50 -40.21 -53.32
N GLU A 315 -0.16 -39.06 -53.21
CA GLU A 315 -0.41 -38.16 -54.35
C GLU A 315 0.88 -37.58 -54.92
N GLN A 316 1.77 -37.09 -54.06
CA GLN A 316 3.08 -36.58 -54.48
C GLN A 316 3.93 -37.63 -55.21
N LEU A 317 3.94 -38.88 -54.70
CA LEU A 317 4.66 -39.99 -55.35
C LEU A 317 4.06 -40.30 -56.74
N ARG A 318 2.74 -40.18 -56.89
CA ARG A 318 2.03 -40.39 -58.16
C ARG A 318 2.36 -39.32 -59.18
N ASP A 319 2.37 -38.06 -58.78
CA ASP A 319 2.76 -36.97 -59.66
C ASP A 319 4.23 -37.07 -60.04
N ARG A 320 5.11 -37.45 -59.10
CA ARG A 320 6.53 -37.71 -59.39
C ARG A 320 6.71 -38.84 -60.41
N ALA A 321 5.99 -39.95 -60.25
CA ALA A 321 6.00 -41.04 -61.22
C ALA A 321 5.54 -40.58 -62.61
N ARG A 322 4.51 -39.73 -62.68
CA ARG A 322 4.02 -39.13 -63.94
C ARG A 322 5.08 -38.27 -64.62
N THR A 323 5.72 -37.38 -63.87
CA THR A 323 6.79 -36.51 -64.42
C THR A 323 7.98 -37.31 -64.95
N LEU A 324 8.29 -38.45 -64.33
CA LEU A 324 9.41 -39.31 -64.70
C LEU A 324 9.05 -40.35 -65.78
N GLY A 325 7.80 -40.35 -66.28
CA GLY A 325 7.34 -41.32 -67.27
C GLY A 325 7.30 -42.76 -66.75
N LEU A 326 7.20 -42.95 -65.43
CA LEU A 326 7.25 -44.24 -64.75
C LEU A 326 5.87 -44.80 -64.38
N THR A 327 4.79 -44.17 -64.81
CA THR A 327 3.42 -44.59 -64.51
C THR A 327 3.05 -45.94 -65.10
N GLU A 328 3.64 -46.32 -66.23
CA GLU A 328 3.41 -47.62 -66.90
C GLU A 328 4.33 -48.73 -66.39
N ASN A 329 5.30 -48.41 -65.52
CA ASN A 329 6.12 -49.45 -64.89
C ASN A 329 5.21 -50.34 -64.03
N ARG A 330 5.18 -51.64 -64.32
CA ARG A 330 4.28 -52.62 -63.70
C ARG A 330 4.27 -52.56 -62.17
N ASP A 331 5.46 -52.44 -61.56
CA ASP A 331 5.60 -52.47 -60.11
C ASP A 331 5.15 -51.14 -59.49
N VAL A 332 5.51 -50.00 -60.11
CA VAL A 332 5.08 -48.65 -59.70
C VAL A 332 3.55 -48.50 -59.83
N ALA A 333 2.98 -48.94 -60.95
CA ALA A 333 1.53 -48.89 -61.21
C ALA A 333 0.75 -49.77 -60.22
N GLY A 334 1.21 -51.00 -60.01
CA GLY A 334 0.57 -51.95 -59.10
C GLY A 334 0.55 -51.46 -57.66
N VAL A 335 1.70 -50.99 -57.14
CA VAL A 335 1.78 -50.49 -55.77
C VAL A 335 1.00 -49.18 -55.62
N SER A 336 1.02 -48.28 -56.61
CA SER A 336 0.23 -47.04 -56.61
C SER A 336 -1.27 -47.31 -56.49
N ALA A 337 -1.79 -48.24 -57.28
CA ALA A 337 -3.21 -48.61 -57.27
C ALA A 337 -3.65 -49.19 -55.92
N ILE A 338 -2.88 -50.13 -55.36
CA ILE A 338 -3.17 -50.75 -54.06
C ILE A 338 -3.08 -49.72 -52.93
N CYS A 339 -2.06 -48.85 -52.97
CA CYS A 339 -1.89 -47.77 -51.99
C CYS A 339 -3.10 -46.82 -51.98
N HIS A 340 -3.56 -46.39 -53.15
CA HIS A 340 -4.73 -45.53 -53.27
C HIS A 340 -6.02 -46.21 -52.79
N ASP A 341 -6.24 -47.47 -53.19
CA ASP A 341 -7.40 -48.25 -52.73
C ASP A 341 -7.44 -48.33 -51.20
N VAL A 342 -6.32 -48.67 -50.56
CA VAL A 342 -6.23 -48.77 -49.10
C VAL A 342 -6.47 -47.43 -48.40
N LEU A 343 -5.86 -46.34 -48.88
CA LEU A 343 -6.04 -44.99 -48.30
C LEU A 343 -7.47 -44.45 -48.45
N SER A 344 -8.20 -44.91 -49.47
CA SER A 344 -9.60 -44.52 -49.73
C SER A 344 -10.62 -45.23 -48.83
N ARG A 345 -10.23 -46.34 -48.17
CA ARG A 345 -11.12 -47.09 -47.27
C ARG A 345 -11.53 -46.25 -46.06
N ARG A 346 -12.74 -46.52 -45.56
CA ARG A 346 -13.31 -45.85 -44.38
C ARG A 346 -13.87 -46.91 -43.41
N PRO A 347 -13.18 -47.22 -42.30
CA PRO A 347 -11.90 -46.65 -41.86
C PRO A 347 -10.67 -47.21 -42.63
N CYS A 348 -9.66 -46.38 -42.83
CA CYS A 348 -8.39 -46.73 -43.45
C CYS A 348 -7.53 -47.57 -42.49
N PRO A 349 -7.03 -48.76 -42.89
CA PRO A 349 -6.12 -49.55 -42.06
C PRO A 349 -4.72 -48.91 -42.04
N MET A 350 -4.48 -48.02 -41.08
CA MET A 350 -3.28 -47.16 -40.98
C MET A 350 -1.95 -47.92 -40.99
N PRO A 351 -1.79 -49.06 -40.28
CA PRO A 351 -0.54 -49.82 -40.36
C PRO A 351 -0.25 -50.30 -41.79
N LEU A 352 -1.27 -50.79 -42.49
CA LEU A 352 -1.12 -51.23 -43.88
C LEU A 352 -0.84 -50.05 -44.81
N ALA A 353 -1.56 -48.93 -44.65
CA ALA A 353 -1.36 -47.71 -45.43
C ALA A 353 0.09 -47.19 -45.31
N ARG A 354 0.66 -47.14 -44.10
CA ARG A 354 2.05 -46.76 -43.87
C ARG A 354 3.03 -47.62 -44.66
N HIS A 355 2.87 -48.94 -44.62
CA HIS A 355 3.75 -49.85 -45.34
C HIS A 355 3.60 -49.69 -46.85
N LEU A 356 2.38 -49.48 -47.37
CA LEU A 356 2.15 -49.31 -48.80
C LEU A 356 2.71 -47.99 -49.35
N VAL A 357 2.62 -46.90 -48.58
CA VAL A 357 3.24 -45.62 -48.97
C VAL A 357 4.77 -45.76 -49.01
N ALA A 358 5.38 -46.37 -47.99
CA ALA A 358 6.82 -46.64 -47.98
C ALA A 358 7.25 -47.58 -49.13
N THR A 359 6.45 -48.61 -49.42
CA THR A 359 6.70 -49.52 -50.54
C THR A 359 6.59 -48.79 -51.87
N TYR A 360 5.64 -47.85 -52.01
CA TYR A 360 5.46 -47.07 -53.23
C TYR A 360 6.68 -46.18 -53.50
N GLU A 361 7.19 -45.54 -52.45
CA GLU A 361 8.42 -44.75 -52.51
C GLU A 361 9.61 -45.61 -52.96
N ALA A 362 9.83 -46.77 -52.32
CA ALA A 362 10.91 -47.68 -52.68
C ALA A 362 10.79 -48.24 -54.11
N ALA A 363 9.58 -48.57 -54.57
CA ALA A 363 9.34 -49.05 -55.93
C ALA A 363 9.66 -47.96 -56.97
N LEU A 364 9.30 -46.72 -56.69
CA LEU A 364 9.61 -45.59 -57.57
C LEU A 364 11.13 -45.33 -57.63
N GLU A 365 11.83 -45.39 -56.51
CA GLU A 365 13.29 -45.25 -56.44
C GLU A 365 14.00 -46.38 -57.20
N TRP A 366 13.57 -47.62 -57.01
CA TRP A 366 14.13 -48.76 -57.72
C TRP A 366 13.91 -48.66 -59.23
N ALA A 367 12.71 -48.31 -59.69
CA ALA A 367 12.42 -48.10 -61.11
C ALA A 367 13.28 -46.99 -61.73
N LEU A 368 13.55 -45.93 -60.97
CA LEU A 368 14.49 -44.87 -61.37
C LEU A 368 15.92 -45.37 -61.53
N THR A 369 16.40 -46.24 -60.63
CA THR A 369 17.75 -46.81 -60.75
C THR A 369 17.88 -47.73 -61.96
N GLN A 370 16.84 -48.50 -62.29
CA GLN A 370 16.82 -49.35 -63.47
C GLN A 370 16.88 -48.56 -64.78
N GLN A 371 16.13 -47.45 -64.90
CA GLN A 371 16.21 -46.58 -66.08
C GLN A 371 17.61 -45.98 -66.31
N ARG A 372 18.41 -45.82 -65.24
CA ARG A 372 19.77 -45.26 -65.32
C ARG A 372 20.85 -46.27 -65.69
N THR A 373 20.54 -47.57 -65.68
CA THR A 373 21.48 -48.63 -66.04
C THR A 373 21.16 -49.07 -67.47
N PRO A 374 21.87 -48.58 -68.50
CA PRO A 374 21.63 -49.03 -69.86
C PRO A 374 22.02 -50.51 -69.97
N THR A 375 21.12 -51.32 -70.52
CA THR A 375 21.38 -52.71 -70.93
C THR A 375 22.63 -52.74 -71.80
N ARG A 376 23.73 -53.23 -71.26
CA ARG A 376 25.02 -53.35 -71.96
C ARG A 376 25.13 -54.75 -72.55
N GLU A 377 24.31 -55.06 -73.56
CA GLU A 377 24.44 -56.32 -74.31
C GLU A 377 24.16 -56.09 -75.80
N GLY A 378 25.16 -56.39 -76.63
CA GLY A 378 24.99 -56.50 -78.09
C GLY A 378 26.20 -56.13 -78.96
N GLU A 379 27.40 -56.66 -78.70
CA GLU A 379 28.47 -56.74 -79.72
C GLU A 379 28.57 -58.20 -80.18
N PRO A 380 28.25 -58.55 -81.44
CA PRO A 380 28.54 -59.87 -81.98
C PRO A 380 29.94 -59.89 -82.63
N THR A 381 30.63 -61.01 -82.39
CA THR A 381 31.89 -61.46 -83.02
C THR A 381 31.87 -61.51 -84.54
#